data_AF-A0A0K0LCJ8-F1
#
_entry.id   AF-A0A0K0LCJ8-F1
#
_cell.length_a   1.000
_cell.length_b   1.000
_cell.length_c   1.000
_cell.angle_alpha   90.00
_cell.angle_beta   90.00
_cell.angle_gamma   90.00
#
_symmetry.space_group_name_H-M   'P 1'
#
loop_
_entity.id
_entity.type
_entity.pdbx_description
1 polymer ?
#
loop_
_entity_poly.entity_id
_entity_poly.type
_entity_poly.pdbx_seq_one_letter_code
_entity_poly.pdbx_strand_id
1 'polypeptide(L)' 'FVVADTSKVTVQQLERFRQVLRTAPGQPERQLRNNFRPPQPINGRIIESNIRCSNNKNILSRLWDSITSIIG' A
#
# COMPACT_ATOMS: atom_id res chain seq x y z
N PHE A 1 -5.76 0.17 -14.69
CA PHE A 1 -4.32 -0.14 -14.60
C PHE A 1 -3.75 0.54 -13.38
N VAL A 2 -2.88 -0.14 -12.63
CA VAL A 2 -2.16 0.43 -11.48
C VAL A 2 -0.70 0.51 -11.89
N VAL A 3 -0.09 1.69 -11.72
CA VAL A 3 1.32 1.91 -12.03
C VAL A 3 2.16 1.35 -10.89
N ALA A 4 3.24 0.62 -11.21
CA ALA A 4 4.10 0.00 -10.22
C ALA A 4 4.93 1.03 -9.42
N ASP A 5 5.33 2.12 -10.07
CA ASP A 5 6.14 3.16 -9.44
C ASP A 5 5.29 4.12 -8.60
N THR A 6 5.85 4.57 -7.48
CA THR A 6 5.23 5.56 -6.59
C THR A 6 5.44 6.98 -7.09
N SER A 7 4.41 7.83 -7.00
CA SER A 7 4.56 9.27 -7.18
C SER A 7 5.20 9.93 -5.95
N LYS A 8 6.10 10.90 -6.17
CA LYS A 8 6.72 11.66 -5.08
C LYS A 8 5.88 12.89 -4.75
N VAL A 9 5.67 13.13 -3.47
CA VAL A 9 5.02 14.34 -2.91
C VAL A 9 5.81 14.81 -1.70
N THR A 10 5.82 16.12 -1.46
CA THR A 10 6.45 16.66 -0.25
C THR A 10 5.58 16.39 0.97
N VAL A 11 6.20 16.37 2.16
CA VAL A 11 5.46 16.25 3.43
C VAL A 11 4.44 17.38 3.58
N GLN A 12 4.80 18.59 3.19
CA GLN A 12 3.91 19.76 3.25
C GLN A 12 2.67 19.61 2.36
N GLN A 13 2.84 19.09 1.14
CA GLN A 13 1.72 18.78 0.25
C GLN A 13 0.80 17.73 0.87
N LEU A 14 1.37 16.70 1.50
CA LEU A 14 0.61 15.64 2.16
C LEU A 14 -0.15 16.17 3.39
N GLU A 15 0.46 17.02 4.21
CA GLU A 15 -0.20 17.63 5.36
C GLU A 15 -1.34 18.56 4.93
N ARG A 16 -1.15 19.34 3.86
CA ARG A 16 -2.22 20.18 3.30
C ARG A 16 -3.42 19.35 2.84
N PHE A 17 -3.17 18.19 2.23
CA PHE A 17 -4.25 17.27 1.85
C PHE A 17 -5.04 16.74 3.06
N ARG A 18 -4.38 16.48 4.19
CA ARG A 18 -5.03 15.97 5.42
C ARG A 18 -5.90 17.00 6.14
N GLN A 19 -5.75 18.28 5.81
CA GLN A 19 -6.54 19.38 6.40
C GLN A 19 -7.91 19.58 5.73
N VAL A 20 -8.22 18.82 4.67
CA VAL A 20 -9.52 18.91 3.99
C VAL A 20 -10.66 18.49 4.94
N LEU A 21 -11.64 19.38 5.11
CA LEU A 21 -12.83 19.17 5.94
C LEU A 21 -13.93 18.45 5.15
N ARG A 22 -14.67 17.55 5.82
CA ARG A 22 -15.80 16.81 5.21
C ARG A 22 -17.18 17.34 5.61
N THR A 23 -17.25 18.20 6.61
CA THR A 23 -18.50 18.50 7.32
C THR A 23 -19.27 19.63 6.65
N ALA A 24 -20.59 19.47 6.56
CA ALA A 24 -21.50 20.49 6.02
C ALA A 24 -21.51 21.75 6.92
N PRO A 25 -21.88 22.91 6.36
CA PRO A 25 -22.00 24.14 7.15
C PRO A 25 -22.90 23.95 8.38
N GLY A 26 -22.44 24.39 9.54
CA GLY A 26 -23.17 24.27 10.81
C GLY A 26 -22.95 22.95 11.58
N GLN A 27 -22.09 22.04 11.10
CA GLN A 27 -21.67 20.84 11.83
C GLN A 27 -20.25 20.99 12.40
N PRO A 28 -19.90 20.29 13.50
CA PRO A 28 -18.56 20.30 14.05
C PRO A 28 -17.52 19.88 13.00
N GLU A 29 -16.44 20.64 12.86
CA GLU A 29 -15.39 20.32 11.88
C GLU A 29 -14.81 18.93 12.12
N ARG A 30 -14.82 18.10 11.07
CA ARG A 30 -14.11 16.82 11.06
C ARG A 30 -13.21 16.73 9.85
N GLN A 31 -11.93 16.49 10.12
CA GLN A 31 -10.91 16.25 9.10
C GLN A 31 -11.18 14.94 8.36
N LEU A 32 -11.07 14.98 7.04
CA LEU A 32 -11.18 13.78 6.22
C LEU A 32 -9.87 12.98 6.29
N ARG A 33 -9.86 11.97 7.16
CA ARG A 33 -8.74 11.03 7.31
C ARG A 33 -9.17 9.62 6.95
N ASN A 34 -8.20 8.79 6.57
CA ASN A 34 -8.39 7.35 6.31
C ASN A 34 -9.51 7.02 5.32
N ASN A 35 -9.71 7.85 4.29
CA ASN A 35 -10.72 7.65 3.26
C ASN A 35 -10.27 6.61 2.21
N PHE A 36 -10.07 5.37 2.64
CA PHE A 36 -9.71 4.26 1.77
C PHE A 36 -10.60 3.05 2.09
N ARG A 37 -10.86 2.23 1.07
CA ARG A 37 -11.56 0.95 1.26
C ARG A 37 -10.56 -0.12 1.67
N PRO A 38 -10.89 -1.05 2.58
CA PRO A 38 -10.04 -2.20 2.86
C PRO A 38 -9.82 -3.05 1.60
N PRO A 39 -8.68 -3.77 1.50
CA PRO A 39 -8.47 -4.74 0.44
C PRO A 39 -9.64 -5.71 0.32
N GLN A 40 -10.00 -6.05 -0.92
CA GLN A 40 -11.11 -6.95 -1.21
C GLN A 40 -10.57 -8.29 -1.72
N PRO A 41 -11.27 -9.40 -1.48
CA PRO A 41 -10.81 -10.70 -1.94
C PRO A 41 -10.75 -10.77 -3.47
N ILE A 42 -9.75 -11.50 -3.98
CA ILE A 42 -9.49 -11.58 -5.41
C ILE A 42 -10.52 -12.44 -6.16
N ASN A 43 -11.19 -13.36 -5.48
CA ASN A 43 -12.29 -14.18 -6.02
C ASN A 43 -11.96 -14.84 -7.37
N GLY A 44 -10.79 -15.48 -7.47
CA GLY A 44 -10.36 -16.20 -8.68
C GLY A 44 -9.96 -15.32 -9.86
N ARG A 45 -9.92 -13.98 -9.71
CA ARG A 45 -9.47 -13.07 -10.76
C ARG A 45 -7.96 -13.18 -10.97
N ILE A 46 -7.52 -13.11 -12.22
CA ILE A 46 -6.09 -13.05 -12.61
C ILE A 46 -5.67 -11.58 -12.68
N ILE A 47 -4.49 -11.26 -12.12
CA ILE A 47 -3.86 -9.95 -12.23
C ILE A 47 -2.69 -10.08 -13.20
N GLU A 48 -2.74 -9.33 -14.30
CA GLU A 48 -1.67 -9.29 -15.30
C GLU A 48 -0.73 -8.11 -15.07
N SER A 49 0.55 -8.32 -15.33
CA SER A 49 1.60 -7.30 -15.23
C SER A 49 2.33 -7.19 -16.56
N ASN A 50 2.57 -5.95 -17.01
CA ASN A 50 3.45 -5.66 -18.14
C ASN A 50 4.94 -5.62 -17.74
N ILE A 51 5.23 -5.70 -16.44
CA ILE A 51 6.59 -5.79 -15.90
C ILE A 51 6.91 -7.26 -15.64
N ARG A 52 8.05 -7.72 -16.16
CA ARG A 52 8.59 -9.04 -15.81
C ARG A 52 9.07 -9.01 -14.36
N CYS A 53 8.33 -9.64 -13.47
CA CYS A 53 8.85 -9.94 -12.14
C CYS A 53 9.96 -10.98 -12.27
N SER A 54 11.20 -10.62 -11.93
CA SER A 54 12.25 -11.63 -11.77
C SER A 54 11.85 -12.52 -10.60
N ASN A 55 11.55 -13.78 -10.92
CA ASN A 55 11.19 -14.80 -9.95
C ASN A 55 12.39 -15.12 -9.07
N ASN A 56 12.64 -14.32 -8.03
CA ASN A 56 13.49 -14.77 -6.93
C ASN A 56 12.66 -15.72 -6.05
N LYS A 57 12.40 -16.93 -6.59
CA LYS A 57 11.73 -18.05 -5.88
C LYS A 57 12.42 -18.45 -4.58
N ASN A 58 13.58 -17.86 -4.30
CA ASN A 58 14.43 -18.21 -3.18
C ASN A 58 14.35 -17.24 -2.00
N ILE A 59 13.45 -16.25 -1.94
CA ILE A 59 13.38 -15.39 -0.74
C ILE A 59 12.88 -16.19 0.48
N LEU A 60 11.82 -16.99 0.31
CA LEU A 60 11.30 -17.80 1.43
C LEU A 60 12.26 -18.92 1.81
N SER A 61 12.92 -19.57 0.84
CA SER A 61 13.96 -20.55 1.15
C SER A 61 15.18 -19.92 1.82
N ARG A 62 15.66 -18.76 1.34
CA ARG A 62 16.78 -18.05 1.97
C ARG A 62 16.47 -17.56 3.38
N LEU A 63 15.22 -17.15 3.65
CA LEU A 63 14.79 -16.78 5.00
C LEU A 63 14.75 -18.01 5.92
N TRP A 64 14.26 -19.15 5.42
CA TRP A 64 14.24 -20.41 6.17
C TRP A 64 15.66 -20.91 6.46
N ASP A 65 16.54 -20.95 5.45
CA ASP A 65 17.94 -21.35 5.59
C ASP A 65 18.69 -20.47 6.62
N SER A 66 18.40 -19.17 6.63
CA SER A 66 18.99 -18.22 7.59
C SER A 66 18.46 -18.43 9.01
N ILE A 67 17.18 -18.77 9.19
CA ILE A 67 16.62 -19.09 10.51
C ILE A 67 17.22 -20.39 11.03
N THR A 68 17.31 -21.42 10.18
CA THR A 68 17.88 -22.71 10.57
C THR A 68 19.38 -22.62 10.89
N SER A 69 20.12 -21.71 10.24
CA SER A 69 21.54 -21.45 10.56
C SER A 69 21.76 -20.72 11.89
N ILE A 70 20.74 -20.07 12.45
CA ILE A 70 20.82 -19.38 13.75
C ILE A 70 20.48 -20.34 14.90
N ILE A 71 19.66 -21.36 14.62
CA ILE A 71 19.16 -22.32 15.61
C ILE A 71 19.99 -23.63 15.62
N GLY A 72 20.85 -23.82 14.62
CA GLY A 72 21.82 -24.92 14.51
C GLY A 72 23.15 -24.62 15.18
#